data_AF-A0A2Z3JD86-F1
#
_entry.id   AF-A0A2Z3JD86-F1
#
_cell.length_a   1.000
_cell.length_b   1.000
_cell.length_c   1.000
_cell.angle_alpha   90.00
_cell.angle_beta   90.00
_cell.angle_gamma   90.00
#
_symmetry.space_group_name_H-M   'P 1'
#
loop_
_entity.id
_entity.type
_entity.pdbx_description
1 polymer ?
#
loop_
_entity_poly.entity_id
_entity_poly.type
_entity_poly.pdbx_seq_one_letter_code
_entity_poly.pdbx_strand_id
1 'polypeptide(L)'
;MSSWVPGQASNVTPTSGEVVTSAQDSTDTPYGPIGKWMVDADGQPAHWLDYQLGDRALREPINVVLIDRLARTPQEALSRLLSATKAAGYPARTGHSTGYQGLIGAQLYAQQPGGSGEAFSDDAWWRSNNHGRLFGPAPLDGGGFVWTGALSREDFEVISVMHHPYASFKAARDDFGDRMSAAGNFKRLGTLDLGNALNTPSLTTDDHDGKAVVLMAAK
;
A
#
# COMPACT_ATOMS: atom_id res chain seq x y z
N MET A 1 10.43 23.58 28.63
CA MET A 1 10.79 22.49 27.69
C MET A 1 9.56 21.62 27.56
N SER A 2 8.73 21.88 26.56
CA SER A 2 7.49 21.11 26.33
C SER A 2 7.87 19.97 25.39
N SER A 3 7.90 18.75 25.90
CA SER A 3 8.03 17.54 25.08
C SER A 3 6.80 17.45 24.18
N TRP A 4 6.99 17.68 22.89
CA TRP A 4 6.01 17.30 21.89
C TRP A 4 5.95 15.77 21.87
N VAL A 5 4.83 15.21 22.31
CA VAL A 5 4.49 13.81 22.07
C VAL A 5 3.64 13.84 20.81
N PRO A 6 4.05 13.20 19.69
CA PRO A 6 3.15 13.01 18.57
C PRO A 6 1.94 12.22 19.10
N GLY A 7 0.77 12.87 19.12
CA GLY A 7 -0.49 12.16 19.28
C GLY A 7 -0.67 11.26 18.07
N GLN A 8 -0.38 9.97 18.24
CA GLN A 8 -0.75 8.94 17.27
C GLN A 8 -2.26 8.98 17.10
N ALA A 9 -2.72 9.50 15.98
CA ALA A 9 -4.09 9.41 15.58
C ALA A 9 -4.35 7.98 15.08
N SER A 10 -4.38 7.00 15.99
CA SER A 10 -4.95 5.71 15.64
C SER A 10 -6.42 5.96 15.31
N ASN A 11 -6.77 5.92 14.03
CA ASN A 11 -8.14 6.20 13.55
C ASN A 11 -9.13 5.08 13.92
N VAL A 12 -8.69 4.10 14.71
CA VAL A 12 -9.38 2.86 15.06
C VAL A 12 -9.46 2.75 16.58
N THR A 13 -10.61 2.37 17.11
CA THR A 13 -10.77 2.12 18.55
C THR A 13 -9.85 0.98 19.00
N PRO A 14 -9.11 1.13 20.11
CA PRO A 14 -8.32 0.04 20.67
C PRO A 14 -9.18 -1.19 20.95
N THR A 15 -8.68 -2.35 20.58
CA THR A 15 -9.25 -3.65 20.92
C THR A 15 -8.44 -4.25 22.06
N SER A 16 -9.13 -4.84 23.05
CA SER A 16 -8.49 -5.40 24.25
C SER A 16 -7.90 -6.80 24.03
N GLY A 17 -8.21 -7.43 22.91
CA GLY A 17 -7.72 -8.77 22.56
C GLY A 17 -6.67 -8.71 21.46
N GLU A 18 -5.80 -9.71 21.42
CA GLU A 18 -4.88 -9.92 20.31
C GLU A 18 -5.61 -10.40 19.05
N VAL A 19 -5.05 -10.07 17.89
CA VAL A 19 -5.52 -10.55 16.59
C VAL A 19 -4.37 -11.27 15.91
N VAL A 20 -4.65 -12.46 15.37
CA VAL A 20 -3.72 -13.17 14.48
C VAL A 20 -3.99 -12.73 13.05
N THR A 21 -2.99 -12.14 12.40
CA THR A 21 -3.03 -11.80 10.98
C THR A 21 -2.47 -12.94 10.14
N SER A 22 -3.05 -13.21 8.98
CA SER A 22 -2.60 -14.20 8.01
C SER A 22 -2.40 -13.57 6.64
N ALA A 23 -1.41 -14.04 5.88
CA ALA A 23 -1.24 -13.66 4.48
C ALA A 23 -2.45 -14.02 3.60
N GLN A 24 -3.34 -14.90 4.10
CA GLN A 24 -4.60 -15.28 3.46
C GLN A 24 -5.80 -14.45 3.90
N ASP A 25 -5.63 -13.52 4.83
CA ASP A 25 -6.70 -12.62 5.22
C ASP A 25 -7.13 -11.80 4.00
N SER A 26 -8.41 -11.90 3.66
CA SER A 26 -9.00 -11.19 2.54
C SER A 26 -10.40 -10.69 2.90
N THR A 27 -10.88 -9.76 2.07
CA THR A 27 -12.24 -9.24 2.13
C THR A 27 -12.89 -9.44 0.77
N ASP A 28 -14.12 -9.96 0.76
CA ASP A 28 -14.91 -10.06 -0.47
C ASP A 28 -15.33 -8.67 -0.95
N THR A 29 -15.05 -8.37 -2.22
CA THR A 29 -15.32 -7.06 -2.81
C THR A 29 -16.03 -7.21 -4.16
N PRO A 30 -16.61 -6.14 -4.71
CA PRO A 30 -17.16 -6.14 -6.08
C PRO A 30 -16.12 -6.46 -7.17
N TYR A 31 -14.83 -6.47 -6.84
CA TYR A 31 -13.71 -6.76 -7.74
C TYR A 31 -13.07 -8.13 -7.45
N GLY A 32 -13.76 -8.98 -6.69
CA GLY A 32 -13.26 -10.25 -6.18
C GLY A 32 -12.64 -10.13 -4.78
N PRO A 33 -12.20 -11.25 -4.18
CA PRO A 33 -11.51 -11.24 -2.90
C PRO A 33 -10.20 -10.44 -3.00
N ILE A 34 -9.98 -9.50 -2.07
CA ILE A 34 -8.76 -8.69 -2.00
C ILE A 34 -8.06 -8.97 -0.67
N GLY A 35 -6.77 -9.29 -0.73
CA GLY A 35 -5.93 -9.48 0.44
C GLY A 35 -5.83 -8.22 1.30
N LYS A 36 -5.72 -8.40 2.62
CA LYS A 36 -5.64 -7.30 3.58
C LYS A 36 -4.23 -6.72 3.72
N TRP A 37 -3.21 -7.53 3.45
CA TRP A 37 -1.82 -7.21 3.79
C TRP A 37 -0.91 -7.28 2.56
N MET A 38 0.13 -6.45 2.56
CA MET A 38 1.32 -6.79 1.80
C MET A 38 1.97 -8.02 2.44
N VAL A 39 2.46 -8.94 1.61
CA VAL A 39 3.10 -10.18 2.03
C VAL A 39 4.59 -10.08 1.76
N ASP A 40 5.42 -10.39 2.76
CA ASP A 40 6.87 -10.40 2.64
C ASP A 40 7.41 -11.67 1.95
N ALA A 41 8.73 -11.75 1.80
CA ALA A 41 9.39 -12.87 1.13
C ALA A 41 9.25 -14.22 1.86
N ASP A 42 8.92 -14.19 3.16
CA ASP A 42 8.69 -15.38 3.99
C ASP A 42 7.20 -15.80 3.97
N GLY A 43 6.37 -15.12 3.19
CA GLY A 43 4.95 -15.41 3.05
C GLY A 43 4.12 -14.95 4.24
N GLN A 44 4.63 -14.03 5.05
CA GLN A 44 3.91 -13.45 6.19
C GLN A 44 3.40 -12.05 5.88
N PRO A 45 2.36 -11.56 6.59
CA PRO A 45 2.01 -10.15 6.57
C PRO A 45 3.23 -9.29 6.91
N ALA A 46 3.59 -8.40 6.00
CA ALA A 46 4.80 -7.59 6.11
C ALA A 46 4.73 -6.66 7.33
N HIS A 47 5.90 -6.46 7.93
CA HIS A 47 6.06 -5.88 9.25
C HIS A 47 7.05 -4.71 9.30
N TRP A 48 7.15 -3.95 8.19
CA TRP A 48 7.97 -2.74 8.09
C TRP A 48 9.42 -2.92 8.58
N LEU A 49 10.11 -3.98 8.14
CA LEU A 49 11.50 -4.27 8.52
C LEU A 49 11.71 -4.33 10.05
N ASP A 50 10.79 -4.99 10.76
CA ASP A 50 10.77 -5.12 12.23
C ASP A 50 10.58 -3.80 13.00
N TYR A 51 10.12 -2.74 12.32
CA TYR A 51 9.83 -1.47 12.98
C TYR A 51 8.68 -1.60 13.98
N GLN A 52 8.89 -0.99 15.15
CA GLN A 52 7.91 -0.91 16.22
C GLN A 52 7.45 0.52 16.41
N LEU A 53 6.14 0.71 16.41
CA LEU A 53 5.51 1.99 16.70
C LEU A 53 5.08 2.01 18.17
N GLY A 54 5.96 2.51 19.03
CA GLY A 54 5.89 2.23 20.47
C GLY A 54 6.24 0.75 20.70
N ASP A 55 5.42 0.03 21.47
CA ASP A 55 5.63 -1.40 21.74
C ASP A 55 4.89 -2.33 20.75
N ARG A 56 4.39 -1.79 19.64
CA ARG A 56 3.51 -2.49 18.69
C ARG A 56 4.20 -2.68 17.35
N ALA A 57 4.14 -3.89 16.80
CA ALA A 57 4.61 -4.15 15.45
C ALA A 57 3.65 -3.52 14.43
N LEU A 58 4.22 -2.84 13.45
CA LEU A 58 3.47 -2.27 12.34
C LEU A 58 3.10 -3.39 11.35
N ARG A 59 1.89 -3.36 10.80
CA ARG A 59 1.50 -4.18 9.66
C ARG A 59 1.28 -3.29 8.46
N GLU A 60 1.67 -3.76 7.28
CA GLU A 60 1.58 -2.99 6.03
C GLU A 60 0.25 -3.32 5.31
N PRO A 61 -0.78 -2.45 5.42
CA PRO A 61 -2.09 -2.74 4.87
C PRO A 61 -2.12 -2.51 3.37
N ILE A 62 -2.90 -3.33 2.66
CA ILE A 62 -3.38 -2.95 1.33
C ILE A 62 -4.29 -1.73 1.47
N ASN A 63 -3.94 -0.64 0.80
CA ASN A 63 -4.62 0.65 0.86
C ASN A 63 -4.89 1.28 -0.52
N VAL A 64 -4.58 0.58 -1.62
CA VAL A 64 -4.97 0.98 -2.98
C VAL A 64 -5.61 -0.17 -3.73
N VAL A 65 -6.64 0.14 -4.53
CA VAL A 65 -7.21 -0.74 -5.55
C VAL A 65 -7.32 0.03 -6.87
N LEU A 66 -6.70 -0.48 -7.93
CA LEU A 66 -6.78 0.07 -9.28
C LEU A 66 -7.55 -0.88 -10.20
N ILE A 67 -8.54 -0.36 -10.92
CA ILE A 67 -9.36 -1.12 -11.84
C ILE A 67 -9.08 -0.67 -13.28
N ASP A 68 -8.52 -1.54 -14.11
CA ASP A 68 -8.23 -1.26 -15.51
C ASP A 68 -9.10 -2.12 -16.44
N ARG A 69 -10.32 -1.64 -16.73
CA ARG A 69 -11.24 -2.28 -17.68
C ARG A 69 -10.89 -2.04 -19.15
N LEU A 70 -9.87 -1.22 -19.42
CA LEU A 70 -9.48 -0.88 -20.79
C LEU A 70 -8.37 -1.78 -21.32
N ALA A 71 -7.50 -2.26 -20.43
CA ALA A 71 -6.48 -3.23 -20.77
C ALA A 71 -7.08 -4.57 -21.20
N ARG A 72 -6.58 -5.12 -22.31
CA ARG A 72 -7.00 -6.41 -22.88
C ARG A 72 -6.02 -7.54 -22.57
N THR A 73 -4.79 -7.19 -22.20
CA THR A 73 -3.74 -8.14 -21.83
C THR A 73 -3.06 -7.72 -20.54
N PRO A 74 -2.44 -8.67 -19.79
CA PRO A 74 -1.63 -8.35 -18.62
C PRO A 74 -0.51 -7.34 -18.93
N GLN A 75 0.12 -7.47 -20.09
CA GLN A 75 1.21 -6.58 -20.53
C GLN A 75 0.70 -5.16 -20.80
N GLU A 76 -0.50 -5.03 -21.37
CA GLU A 76 -1.15 -3.73 -21.56
C GLU A 76 -1.49 -3.10 -20.21
N ALA A 77 -2.06 -3.87 -19.27
CA ALA A 77 -2.37 -3.40 -17.92
C ALA A 77 -1.11 -2.91 -17.20
N LEU A 78 0.01 -3.65 -17.31
CA LEU A 78 1.29 -3.25 -16.72
C LEU A 78 1.82 -1.96 -17.37
N SER A 79 1.80 -1.86 -18.69
CA SER A 79 2.25 -0.66 -19.40
C SER A 79 1.45 0.58 -18.99
N ARG A 80 0.12 0.43 -18.89
CA ARG A 80 -0.79 1.49 -18.45
C ARG A 80 -0.55 1.89 -17.00
N LEU A 81 -0.28 0.92 -16.12
CA LEU A 81 0.09 1.19 -14.75
C LEU A 81 1.38 2.02 -14.68
N LEU A 82 2.46 1.55 -15.30
CA LEU A 82 3.77 2.22 -15.28
C LEU A 82 3.70 3.64 -15.87
N SER A 83 2.91 3.82 -16.92
CA SER A 83 2.68 5.13 -17.53
C SER A 83 1.92 6.05 -16.58
N ALA A 84 0.87 5.56 -15.93
CA ALA A 84 0.04 6.34 -15.01
C ALA A 84 0.81 6.74 -13.74
N THR A 85 1.54 5.81 -13.11
CA THR A 85 2.33 6.11 -11.90
C THR A 85 3.44 7.12 -12.21
N LYS A 86 4.14 6.95 -13.34
CA LYS A 86 5.13 7.95 -13.79
C LYS A 86 4.50 9.32 -14.02
N ALA A 87 3.35 9.40 -14.67
CA ALA A 87 2.64 10.67 -14.89
C ALA A 87 2.19 11.33 -13.57
N ALA A 88 1.80 10.51 -12.58
CA ALA A 88 1.44 10.97 -11.24
C ALA A 88 2.64 11.39 -10.37
N GLY A 89 3.87 11.30 -10.89
CA GLY A 89 5.09 11.64 -10.16
C GLY A 89 5.63 10.51 -9.28
N TYR A 90 5.14 9.29 -9.45
CA TYR A 90 5.58 8.07 -8.75
C TYR A 90 6.31 7.11 -9.71
N PRO A 91 7.46 7.48 -10.30
CA PRO A 91 8.24 6.55 -11.11
C PRO A 91 8.81 5.41 -10.24
N ALA A 92 9.26 4.34 -10.89
CA ALA A 92 10.09 3.34 -10.23
C ALA A 92 11.41 3.98 -9.77
N ARG A 93 11.79 3.75 -8.51
CA ARG A 93 13.04 4.25 -7.92
C ARG A 93 13.74 3.17 -7.12
N THR A 94 15.06 3.12 -7.24
CA THR A 94 15.92 2.21 -6.48
C THR A 94 16.17 2.69 -5.05
N GLY A 95 16.69 1.81 -4.19
CA GLY A 95 17.00 2.12 -2.79
C GLY A 95 15.97 1.61 -1.78
N HIS A 96 15.05 0.75 -2.21
CA HIS A 96 14.00 0.15 -1.38
C HIS A 96 14.24 -1.36 -1.22
N SER A 97 13.55 -2.00 -0.27
CA SER A 97 13.49 -3.47 -0.19
C SER A 97 12.73 -4.07 -1.39
N THR A 98 12.77 -5.39 -1.60
CA THR A 98 12.02 -6.09 -2.68
C THR A 98 11.62 -7.49 -2.25
N GLY A 99 10.75 -8.13 -3.03
CA GLY A 99 10.33 -9.52 -2.82
C GLY A 99 8.91 -9.64 -2.28
N TYR A 100 8.16 -8.55 -2.27
CA TYR A 100 6.81 -8.53 -1.71
C TYR A 100 5.77 -9.00 -2.70
N GLN A 101 4.64 -9.45 -2.15
CA GLN A 101 3.49 -9.92 -2.89
C GLN A 101 2.20 -9.34 -2.32
N GLY A 102 1.12 -9.43 -3.10
CA GLY A 102 -0.23 -9.12 -2.65
C GLY A 102 -1.20 -10.21 -3.10
N LEU A 103 -2.12 -10.58 -2.22
CA LEU A 103 -3.15 -11.57 -2.51
C LEU A 103 -4.32 -10.93 -3.25
N ILE A 104 -4.70 -11.50 -4.40
CA ILE A 104 -5.93 -11.17 -5.13
C ILE A 104 -6.61 -12.48 -5.53
N GLY A 105 -7.87 -12.65 -5.15
CA GLY A 105 -8.54 -13.95 -5.19
C GLY A 105 -7.80 -14.96 -4.31
N ALA A 106 -7.32 -16.04 -4.92
CA ALA A 106 -6.52 -17.07 -4.25
C ALA A 106 -5.03 -17.06 -4.65
N GLN A 107 -4.59 -16.04 -5.40
CA GLN A 107 -3.25 -15.99 -5.97
C GLN A 107 -2.45 -14.82 -5.43
N LEU A 108 -1.18 -15.09 -5.10
CA LEU A 108 -0.20 -14.06 -4.77
C LEU A 108 0.42 -13.49 -6.05
N TYR A 109 0.40 -12.18 -6.17
CA TYR A 109 1.02 -11.44 -7.28
C TYR A 109 2.27 -10.73 -6.80
N ALA A 110 3.38 -10.91 -7.52
CA ALA A 110 4.62 -10.21 -7.22
C ALA A 110 4.47 -8.70 -7.39
N GLN A 111 5.26 -7.94 -6.64
CA GLN A 111 5.26 -6.49 -6.71
C GLN A 111 5.59 -5.93 -8.10
N GLN A 112 5.05 -4.75 -8.34
CA GLN A 112 5.51 -3.75 -9.29
C GLN A 112 5.87 -2.48 -8.52
N PRO A 113 6.94 -1.77 -8.91
CA PRO A 113 7.88 -2.14 -9.98
C PRO A 113 8.67 -3.41 -9.61
N GLY A 114 9.03 -4.18 -10.65
CA GLY A 114 9.63 -5.51 -10.50
C GLY A 114 11.17 -5.53 -10.51
N GLY A 115 11.84 -4.38 -10.62
CA GLY A 115 13.30 -4.32 -10.57
C GLY A 115 13.85 -4.52 -9.16
N SER A 116 15.12 -4.91 -9.09
CA SER A 116 15.81 -5.13 -7.81
C SER A 116 15.97 -3.82 -7.04
N GLY A 117 15.59 -3.84 -5.77
CA GLY A 117 15.62 -2.67 -4.90
C GLY A 117 14.63 -1.56 -5.26
N GLU A 118 13.55 -1.84 -6.01
CA GLU A 118 12.63 -0.82 -6.51
C GLU A 118 11.29 -0.74 -5.74
N ALA A 119 10.77 0.50 -5.67
CA ALA A 119 9.40 0.83 -5.31
C ALA A 119 8.91 2.01 -6.18
N PHE A 120 7.60 2.23 -6.28
CA PHE A 120 7.06 3.50 -6.79
C PHE A 120 7.23 4.57 -5.71
N SER A 121 7.86 5.71 -6.01
CA SER A 121 8.11 6.74 -5.00
C SER A 121 8.12 8.16 -5.58
N ASP A 122 7.56 9.11 -4.84
CA ASP A 122 7.41 10.51 -5.27
C ASP A 122 8.61 11.42 -5.02
N ASP A 123 9.53 11.02 -4.14
CA ASP A 123 10.83 11.66 -3.97
C ASP A 123 11.93 10.59 -3.86
N ALA A 124 13.16 10.99 -3.64
CA ALA A 124 14.24 10.07 -3.36
C ALA A 124 14.15 9.51 -1.93
N TRP A 125 14.62 8.27 -1.75
CA TRP A 125 14.54 7.58 -0.45
C TRP A 125 15.15 8.41 0.69
N TRP A 126 16.24 9.14 0.46
CA TRP A 126 16.91 10.01 1.47
C TRP A 126 16.14 11.29 1.85
N ARG A 127 14.87 11.43 1.46
CA ARG A 127 13.95 12.53 1.83
C ARG A 127 12.64 11.92 2.31
N SER A 128 11.84 12.70 3.04
CA SER A 128 10.47 12.29 3.36
C SER A 128 9.72 12.04 2.05
N ASN A 129 9.32 10.80 1.81
CA ASN A 129 8.74 10.37 0.55
C ASN A 129 7.55 9.46 0.82
N ASN A 130 6.59 9.50 -0.09
CA ASN A 130 5.58 8.47 -0.19
C ASN A 130 6.11 7.42 -1.17
N HIS A 131 6.06 6.16 -0.77
CA HIS A 131 6.40 5.08 -1.67
C HIS A 131 5.49 3.87 -1.45
N GLY A 132 5.62 2.90 -2.34
CA GLY A 132 5.07 1.58 -2.12
C GLY A 132 5.02 0.74 -3.38
N ARG A 133 4.22 -0.32 -3.30
CA ARG A 133 4.21 -1.41 -4.26
C ARG A 133 2.79 -1.71 -4.68
N LEU A 134 2.66 -2.12 -5.93
CA LEU A 134 1.40 -2.57 -6.49
C LEU A 134 1.52 -4.04 -6.90
N PHE A 135 0.43 -4.79 -6.80
CA PHE A 135 0.38 -6.23 -7.02
C PHE A 135 -0.71 -6.53 -8.03
N GLY A 136 -0.40 -7.37 -9.02
CA GLY A 136 -1.27 -7.67 -10.15
C GLY A 136 -0.47 -7.85 -11.45
N PRO A 137 -1.11 -7.72 -12.63
CA PRO A 137 -2.54 -7.51 -12.82
C PRO A 137 -3.30 -8.84 -12.65
N ALA A 138 -4.33 -8.86 -11.80
CA ALA A 138 -5.24 -9.99 -11.71
C ALA A 138 -6.43 -9.79 -12.66
N PRO A 139 -6.87 -10.82 -13.40
CA PRO A 139 -8.01 -10.68 -14.31
C PRO A 139 -9.31 -10.42 -13.52
N LEU A 140 -10.18 -9.58 -14.07
CA LEU A 140 -11.52 -9.32 -13.53
C LEU A 140 -12.59 -10.07 -14.32
N ASP A 141 -13.64 -10.50 -13.62
CA ASP A 141 -14.87 -10.96 -14.25
C ASP A 141 -15.49 -9.83 -15.10
N GLY A 142 -15.85 -10.16 -16.34
CA GLY A 142 -16.34 -9.18 -17.31
C GLY A 142 -15.24 -8.39 -18.05
N GLY A 143 -13.96 -8.72 -17.84
CA GLY A 143 -12.83 -8.22 -18.60
C GLY A 143 -12.07 -7.08 -17.93
N GLY A 144 -10.80 -6.94 -18.32
CA GLY A 144 -9.85 -6.04 -17.69
C GLY A 144 -9.12 -6.66 -16.50
N PHE A 145 -8.49 -5.80 -15.70
CA PHE A 145 -7.60 -6.21 -14.63
C PHE A 145 -7.77 -5.37 -13.37
N VAL A 146 -7.44 -5.95 -12.23
CA VAL A 146 -7.30 -5.26 -10.94
C VAL A 146 -5.85 -5.31 -10.46
N TRP A 147 -5.44 -4.22 -9.83
CA TRP A 147 -4.23 -4.14 -9.03
C TRP A 147 -4.60 -3.78 -7.60
N THR A 148 -3.85 -4.30 -6.64
CA THR A 148 -3.89 -3.86 -5.24
C THR A 148 -2.58 -3.19 -4.89
N GLY A 149 -2.54 -2.40 -3.82
CA GLY A 149 -1.33 -1.68 -3.44
C GLY A 149 -1.21 -1.41 -1.96
N ALA A 150 0.03 -1.33 -1.49
CA ALA A 150 0.38 -0.85 -0.16
C ALA A 150 1.35 0.33 -0.33
N LEU A 151 0.90 1.52 0.03
CA LEU A 151 1.72 2.73 0.09
C LEU A 151 1.84 3.24 1.51
N SER A 152 2.97 3.85 1.81
CA SER A 152 3.31 4.41 3.11
C SER A 152 4.24 5.60 2.93
N ARG A 153 4.25 6.44 3.95
CA ARG A 153 5.13 7.60 4.02
C ARG A 153 6.26 7.30 4.99
N GLU A 154 7.46 7.59 4.51
CA GLU A 154 8.69 7.62 5.30
C GLU A 154 9.05 9.07 5.62
N ASP A 155 9.53 9.33 6.83
CA ASP A 155 10.19 10.59 7.18
C ASP A 155 11.71 10.41 7.24
N PHE A 156 12.47 11.50 7.12
CA PHE A 156 13.93 11.47 7.24
C PHE A 156 14.35 12.02 8.60
N GLU A 157 14.97 11.17 9.44
CA GLU A 157 15.61 11.60 10.69
C GLU A 157 17.14 11.54 10.60
N VAL A 158 17.80 12.67 10.90
CA VAL A 158 19.26 12.85 10.77
C VAL A 158 20.05 12.27 11.97
N ILE A 159 19.42 11.72 13.01
CA ILE A 159 20.10 11.42 14.28
C ILE A 159 19.84 10.02 14.87
N SER A 160 19.56 8.99 14.05
CA SER A 160 19.82 7.61 14.47
C SER A 160 19.90 6.66 13.28
N VAL A 161 21.09 6.14 13.01
CA VAL A 161 21.35 4.89 12.26
C VAL A 161 20.46 4.71 11.01
N MET A 162 20.65 5.54 9.98
CA MET A 162 20.23 5.31 8.57
C MET A 162 18.90 4.57 8.32
N HIS A 163 17.85 4.75 9.11
CA HIS A 163 16.53 4.16 8.83
C HIS A 163 15.48 5.28 8.82
N HIS A 164 14.62 5.27 7.81
CA HIS A 164 13.52 6.20 7.67
C HIS A 164 12.38 5.80 8.60
N PRO A 165 12.04 6.57 9.65
CA PRO A 165 10.88 6.25 10.46
C PRO A 165 9.61 6.31 9.60
N TYR A 166 8.76 5.30 9.78
CA TYR A 166 7.38 5.32 9.29
C TYR A 166 6.68 6.59 9.79
N ALA A 167 5.88 7.21 8.91
CA ALA A 167 5.12 8.42 9.22
C ALA A 167 3.60 8.26 9.08
N SER A 168 3.11 7.65 7.98
CA SER A 168 1.67 7.57 7.71
C SER A 168 1.35 6.62 6.56
N PHE A 169 0.35 5.76 6.72
CA PHE A 169 -0.26 5.03 5.61
C PHE A 169 -1.32 5.86 4.90
N LYS A 170 -2.13 6.60 5.67
CA LYS A 170 -3.28 7.34 5.13
C LYS A 170 -2.87 8.49 4.21
N ALA A 171 -1.84 9.25 4.59
CA ALA A 171 -1.33 10.36 3.80
C ALA A 171 -0.74 9.87 2.48
N ALA A 172 0.03 8.78 2.49
CA ALA A 172 0.62 8.20 1.28
C ALA A 172 -0.46 7.65 0.34
N ARG A 173 -1.47 6.96 0.87
CA ARG A 173 -2.64 6.51 0.12
C ARG A 173 -3.34 7.67 -0.58
N ASP A 174 -3.66 8.72 0.18
CA ASP A 174 -4.48 9.81 -0.32
C ASP A 174 -3.71 10.68 -1.33
N ASP A 175 -2.42 10.96 -1.09
CA ASP A 175 -1.56 11.63 -2.08
C ASP A 175 -1.43 10.81 -3.38
N PHE A 176 -1.11 9.51 -3.28
CA PHE A 176 -1.03 8.64 -4.46
C PHE A 176 -2.37 8.63 -5.24
N GLY A 177 -3.49 8.47 -4.53
CA GLY A 177 -4.83 8.49 -5.11
C GLY A 177 -5.14 9.78 -5.85
N ASP A 178 -4.84 10.92 -5.23
CA ASP A 178 -5.14 12.24 -5.78
C ASP A 178 -4.25 12.57 -6.98
N ARG A 179 -2.95 12.26 -6.92
CA ARG A 179 -2.03 12.50 -8.04
C ARG A 179 -2.32 11.59 -9.24
N MET A 180 -2.63 10.31 -9.01
CA MET A 180 -3.07 9.41 -10.08
C MET A 180 -4.34 9.94 -10.77
N SER A 181 -5.31 10.42 -9.98
CA SER A 181 -6.56 11.01 -10.47
C SER A 181 -6.36 12.32 -11.24
N ALA A 182 -5.45 13.18 -10.78
CA ALA A 182 -5.15 14.45 -11.42
C ALA A 182 -4.35 14.30 -12.72
N ALA A 183 -3.31 13.47 -12.72
CA ALA A 183 -2.33 13.41 -13.81
C ALA A 183 -2.65 12.40 -14.91
N GLY A 184 -3.47 11.39 -14.62
CA GLY A 184 -3.58 10.21 -15.48
C GLY A 184 -5.01 9.78 -15.79
N ASN A 185 -5.08 8.61 -16.43
CA ASN A 185 -6.34 8.00 -16.85
C ASN A 185 -7.01 7.20 -15.74
N PHE A 186 -6.43 7.08 -14.54
CA PHE A 186 -7.07 6.40 -13.41
C PHE A 186 -7.77 7.43 -12.53
N LYS A 187 -9.10 7.41 -12.45
CA LYS A 187 -9.88 8.40 -11.69
C LYS A 187 -10.36 7.85 -10.35
N ARG A 188 -10.30 8.68 -9.32
CA ARG A 188 -10.76 8.34 -7.96
C ARG A 188 -12.28 8.15 -7.96
N LEU A 189 -12.72 6.96 -7.55
CA LEU A 189 -14.14 6.64 -7.40
C LEU A 189 -14.62 6.73 -5.96
N GLY A 190 -13.72 6.55 -5.00
CA GLY A 190 -14.06 6.54 -3.58
C GLY A 190 -13.09 5.67 -2.78
N THR A 191 -13.62 5.02 -1.75
CA THR A 191 -12.88 4.08 -0.91
C THR A 191 -13.63 2.76 -0.80
N LEU A 192 -12.88 1.68 -0.54
CA LEU A 192 -13.37 0.33 -0.32
C LEU A 192 -12.91 -0.12 1.06
N ASP A 193 -13.84 -0.56 1.90
CA ASP A 193 -13.52 -1.08 3.22
C ASP A 193 -12.92 -2.49 3.08
N LEU A 194 -11.70 -2.67 3.58
CA LEU A 194 -11.01 -3.95 3.61
C LEU A 194 -10.91 -4.51 5.02
N GLY A 195 -11.40 -3.80 6.05
CA GLY A 195 -11.37 -4.24 7.43
C GLY A 195 -9.95 -4.62 7.89
N ASN A 196 -8.95 -3.87 7.45
CA ASN A 196 -7.52 -4.10 7.70
C ASN A 196 -6.90 -2.98 8.56
N ALA A 197 -7.71 -2.36 9.41
CA ALA A 197 -7.27 -1.42 10.43
C ALA A 197 -6.99 -2.20 11.72
N LEU A 198 -5.80 -2.06 12.31
CA LEU A 198 -5.41 -2.72 13.56
C LEU A 198 -5.10 -1.71 14.65
N ASN A 199 -5.63 -1.97 15.84
CA ASN A 199 -5.26 -1.30 17.07
C ASN A 199 -5.40 -2.30 18.24
N THR A 200 -4.39 -3.15 18.39
CA THR A 200 -4.31 -4.20 19.41
C THR A 200 -3.13 -3.91 20.35
N PRO A 201 -2.96 -4.65 21.47
CA PRO A 201 -1.81 -4.45 22.34
C PRO A 201 -0.46 -4.71 21.68
N SER A 202 -0.37 -5.64 20.70
CA SER A 202 0.89 -6.00 20.03
C SER A 202 1.00 -5.57 18.55
N LEU A 203 -0.11 -5.35 17.85
CA LEU A 203 -0.16 -4.98 16.44
C LEU A 203 -0.90 -3.67 16.18
N THR A 204 -0.41 -2.91 15.20
CA THR A 204 -1.04 -1.66 14.75
C THR A 204 -0.90 -1.46 13.25
N THR A 205 -1.86 -0.77 12.65
CA THR A 205 -1.72 -0.13 11.33
C THR A 205 -1.74 1.40 11.46
N ASP A 206 -1.49 1.89 12.67
CA ASP A 206 -1.40 3.31 13.02
C ASP A 206 -2.58 4.14 12.50
N ASP A 207 -2.33 5.05 11.55
CA ASP A 207 -3.33 6.00 11.04
C ASP A 207 -4.20 5.42 9.91
N HIS A 208 -3.93 4.20 9.45
CA HIS A 208 -4.74 3.53 8.45
C HIS A 208 -6.17 3.32 8.96
N ASP A 209 -7.15 3.67 8.14
CA ASP A 209 -8.58 3.66 8.50
C ASP A 209 -9.31 2.37 8.06
N GLY A 210 -8.57 1.35 7.64
CA GLY A 210 -9.11 0.06 7.18
C GLY A 210 -9.58 0.07 5.73
N LYS A 211 -9.35 1.15 4.98
CA LYS A 211 -9.88 1.33 3.63
C LYS A 211 -8.80 1.52 2.58
N ALA A 212 -9.07 0.98 1.41
CA ALA A 212 -8.30 1.28 0.21
C ALA A 212 -8.95 2.40 -0.61
N VAL A 213 -8.16 3.30 -1.20
CA VAL A 213 -8.66 4.20 -2.24
C VAL A 213 -8.88 3.39 -3.52
N VAL A 214 -10.01 3.64 -4.19
CA VAL A 214 -10.36 2.98 -5.45
C VAL A 214 -10.17 3.96 -6.60
N LEU A 215 -9.33 3.57 -7.55
CA LEU A 215 -9.13 4.28 -8.81
C LEU A 215 -9.56 3.39 -9.97
N MET A 216 -10.20 3.97 -10.99
CA MET A 216 -10.63 3.24 -12.18
C MET A 216 -10.13 3.91 -13.45
N ALA A 217 -9.63 3.11 -14.39
CA ALA A 217 -9.25 3.56 -15.71
C ALA A 217 -10.47 4.17 -16.43
N ALA A 218 -10.37 5.46 -16.73
CA ALA A 218 -11.21 6.22 -17.62
C ALA A 218 -10.65 6.19 -19.05
N LYS A 219 -11.54 6.36 -20.01
CA LYS A 219 -11.20 6.52 -21.43
C LYS A 219 -10.57 7.86 -21.70
#